data_AF-A0A941F019-F1
#
_entry.id   AF-A0A941F019-F1
#
_cell.length_a   1.000
_cell.length_b   1.000
_cell.length_c   1.000
_cell.angle_alpha   90.00
_cell.angle_beta   90.00
_cell.angle_gamma   90.00
#
_symmetry.space_group_name_H-M   'P 1'
#
loop_
_entity.id
_entity.type
_entity.pdbx_description
1 polymer ?
#
loop_
_entity_poly.entity_id
_entity_poly.type
_entity_poly.pdbx_seq_one_letter_code
_entity_poly.pdbx_strand_id
1 'polypeptide(L)'
;MWDPYPQFDSSSAWVKLLDKCGSAAGVGVKRTSFDTTALTSKELLAAQQGVSPDVLIVDNPVVSTLASAGVLTTTAQTGVDT
;
A
#
# COMPACT_ATOMS: atom_id res chain seq x y z
N MET A 1 2.36 5.26 -2.47
CA MET A 1 1.77 3.95 -2.12
C MET A 1 2.59 2.80 -2.68
N TRP A 2 2.59 1.66 -1.98
CA TRP A 2 3.18 0.41 -2.46
C TRP A 2 2.13 -0.68 -2.65
N ASP A 3 2.30 -1.57 -3.63
CA ASP A 3 1.40 -2.70 -3.87
C ASP A 3 2.13 -3.94 -4.41
N PRO A 4 1.48 -5.13 -4.37
CA PRO A 4 2.10 -6.39 -4.78
C PRO A 4 1.82 -6.75 -6.26
N TYR A 5 1.54 -5.77 -7.12
CA TYR A 5 1.05 -6.03 -8.48
C TYR A 5 1.99 -5.54 -9.59
N PRO A 6 3.24 -6.06 -9.70
CA PRO A 6 4.20 -5.60 -10.69
C PRO A 6 3.77 -5.85 -12.14
N GLN A 7 2.82 -6.76 -12.36
CA GLN A 7 2.24 -7.06 -13.66
C GLN A 7 1.27 -5.98 -14.18
N PHE A 8 0.81 -5.06 -13.32
CA PHE A 8 -0.13 -4.01 -13.70
C PHE A 8 0.60 -2.74 -14.11
N ASP A 9 0.51 -2.40 -15.41
CA ASP A 9 0.98 -1.15 -15.97
C ASP A 9 -0.13 -0.07 -15.99
N SER A 10 0.15 1.09 -16.59
CA SER A 10 -0.78 2.22 -16.71
C SER A 10 -2.04 1.94 -17.53
N SER A 11 -2.06 0.87 -18.34
CA SER A 11 -3.23 0.47 -19.10
C SER A 11 -4.23 -0.36 -18.27
N SER A 12 -3.77 -0.93 -17.16
CA SER A 12 -4.55 -1.80 -16.28
C SER A 12 -5.72 -1.06 -15.61
N ALA A 13 -6.79 -1.80 -15.32
CA ALA A 13 -7.93 -1.27 -14.58
C ALA A 13 -7.53 -0.78 -13.17
N TRP A 14 -6.57 -1.45 -12.54
CA TRP A 14 -6.05 -1.08 -11.22
C TRP A 14 -5.39 0.31 -11.23
N VAL A 15 -4.44 0.53 -12.14
CA VAL A 15 -3.73 1.83 -12.19
C VAL A 15 -4.69 2.96 -12.60
N LYS A 16 -5.60 2.70 -13.55
CA LYS A 16 -6.65 3.67 -13.91
C LYS A 16 -7.58 4.03 -12.75
N LEU A 17 -7.89 3.08 -11.87
CA LEU A 17 -8.68 3.33 -10.67
C LEU A 17 -7.92 4.25 -9.72
N LEU A 18 -6.64 3.99 -9.46
CA LEU A 18 -5.79 4.83 -8.63
C LEU A 18 -5.71 6.26 -9.17
N ASP A 19 -5.49 6.42 -10.47
CA ASP A 19 -5.43 7.73 -11.12
C ASP A 19 -6.76 8.49 -11.01
N LYS A 20 -7.89 7.79 -11.21
CA LYS A 20 -9.22 8.37 -11.06
C LYS A 20 -9.47 8.84 -9.62
N CYS A 21 -9.17 8.01 -8.63
CA CYS A 21 -9.35 8.34 -7.22
C CYS A 21 -8.43 9.49 -6.79
N GLY A 22 -7.16 9.45 -7.20
CA GLY A 22 -6.21 10.54 -6.94
C GLY A 22 -6.69 11.86 -7.54
N SER A 23 -7.10 11.85 -8.80
CA SER A 23 -7.62 13.04 -9.48
C SER A 23 -8.88 13.60 -8.82
N ALA A 24 -9.82 12.73 -8.43
CA ALA A 24 -11.03 13.15 -7.73
C ALA A 24 -10.74 13.77 -6.35
N ALA A 25 -9.69 13.30 -5.68
CA ALA A 25 -9.23 13.85 -4.40
C ALA A 25 -8.22 15.01 -4.56
N GLY A 26 -7.83 15.39 -5.78
CA GLY A 26 -6.85 16.45 -6.05
C GLY A 26 -5.40 16.08 -5.69
N VAL A 27 -5.06 14.78 -5.65
CA VAL A 27 -3.72 14.28 -5.30
C VAL A 27 -3.12 13.40 -6.39
N GLY A 28 -1.78 13.40 -6.49
CA GLY A 28 -1.05 12.47 -7.35
C GLY A 28 -0.70 11.18 -6.61
N VAL A 29 -1.06 10.02 -7.18
CA VAL A 29 -0.71 8.72 -6.60
C VAL A 29 0.64 8.26 -7.15
N LYS A 30 1.71 8.41 -6.36
CA LYS A 30 3.02 7.81 -6.69
C LYS A 30 3.01 6.34 -6.28
N ARG A 31 3.06 5.45 -7.27
CA ARG A 31 3.01 4.00 -7.10
C ARG A 31 4.39 3.36 -7.25
N THR A 32 4.76 2.48 -6.34
CA THR A 32 5.88 1.54 -6.49
C THR A 32 5.37 0.13 -6.28
N SER A 33 5.48 -0.72 -7.30
CA SER A 33 5.04 -2.12 -7.20
C SER A 33 6.21 -3.05 -6.84
N PHE A 34 5.93 -4.07 -6.05
CA PHE A 34 6.89 -5.11 -5.67
C PHE A 34 6.30 -6.49 -5.91
N ASP A 35 7.15 -7.50 -6.03
CA ASP A 35 6.70 -8.88 -5.84
C ASP A 35 6.14 -9.07 -4.43
N THR A 36 5.03 -9.80 -4.27
CA THR A 36 4.37 -10.04 -2.98
C THR A 36 5.33 -10.57 -1.92
N THR A 37 6.24 -11.47 -2.29
CA THR A 37 7.20 -12.05 -1.34
C THR A 37 8.23 -11.04 -0.85
N ALA A 38 8.54 -10.03 -1.68
CA ALA A 38 9.48 -8.97 -1.34
C ALA A 38 8.81 -7.82 -0.57
N LEU A 39 7.50 -7.62 -0.71
CA LEU A 39 6.79 -6.47 -0.14
C LEU A 39 6.87 -6.43 1.39
N THR A 40 6.57 -7.54 2.06
CA THR A 40 6.53 -7.60 3.54
C THR A 40 7.88 -7.27 4.17
N SER A 41 8.97 -7.87 3.68
CA SER A 41 10.31 -7.63 4.23
C SER A 41 10.78 -6.19 3.96
N LYS A 42 10.43 -5.63 2.79
CA LYS A 42 10.71 -4.22 2.47
C LYS A 42 9.95 -3.26 3.36
N GLU A 43 8.67 -3.53 3.61
CA GLU A 43 7.86 -2.68 4.50
C GLU A 43 8.42 -2.68 5.92
N LEU A 44 8.74 -3.86 6.48
CA LEU A 44 9.29 -3.95 7.83
C LEU A 44 10.61 -3.17 7.97
N LEU A 45 11.45 -3.17 6.93
CA LEU A 45 12.68 -2.38 6.90
C LEU A 45 12.40 -0.88 6.74
N ALA A 46 11.47 -0.51 5.86
CA ALA A 46 11.09 0.88 5.64
C ALA A 46 10.49 1.51 6.90
N ALA A 47 9.67 0.77 7.64
CA ALA A 47 9.08 1.20 8.89
C ALA A 47 10.16 1.47 9.96
N GLN A 48 11.15 0.59 10.09
CA GLN A 48 12.29 0.80 11.00
C GLN A 48 13.11 2.04 10.64
N GLN A 49 13.17 2.38 9.35
CA GLN A 49 13.89 3.55 8.84
C GLN A 49 13.04 4.83 8.82
N GLY A 50 11.74 4.74 9.13
CA GLY A 50 10.82 5.87 9.07
C GLY A 50 10.53 6.35 7.64
N VAL A 51 10.59 5.45 6.65
CA VAL A 51 10.40 5.76 5.21
C VAL A 51 9.35 4.89 4.53
N SER A 52 8.40 4.36 5.31
CA SER A 52 7.24 3.61 4.80
C SER A 52 6.39 4.45 3.83
N PRO A 53 5.67 3.80 2.89
CA PRO A 53 4.70 4.49 2.05
C PRO A 53 3.49 4.96 2.86
N ASP A 54 2.79 5.98 2.38
CA ASP A 54 1.57 6.48 3.04
C ASP A 54 0.42 5.47 3.02
N VAL A 55 0.38 4.64 1.98
CA VAL A 55 -0.63 3.59 1.75
C VAL A 55 0.06 2.34 1.24
N LEU A 56 -0.30 1.21 1.83
CA LEU A 56 0.23 -0.10 1.50
C LEU A 56 -0.93 -1.05 1.15
N ILE A 57 -0.88 -1.67 -0.03
CA ILE A 57 -1.79 -2.75 -0.40
C ILE A 57 -1.14 -4.06 0.03
N VAL A 58 -1.83 -4.80 0.88
CA VAL A 58 -1.37 -6.08 1.44
C VAL A 58 -2.47 -7.11 1.32
N ASP A 59 -2.06 -8.37 1.15
CA ASP A 59 -2.97 -9.52 1.10
C ASP A 59 -2.80 -10.39 2.36
N ASN A 60 -3.75 -11.28 2.59
CA ASN A 60 -3.59 -12.33 3.59
C ASN A 60 -2.53 -13.35 3.13
N PRO A 61 -1.74 -13.94 4.06
CA PRO A 61 -1.84 -13.83 5.52
C PRO A 61 -0.99 -12.71 6.15
N VAL A 62 -0.28 -11.91 5.35
CA VAL A 62 0.79 -11.02 5.85
C VAL A 62 0.28 -9.84 6.68
N VAL A 63 -1.01 -9.50 6.57
CA VAL A 63 -1.68 -8.45 7.36
C VAL A 63 -1.41 -8.62 8.86
N SER A 64 -1.58 -9.85 9.38
CA SER A 64 -1.38 -10.16 10.80
C SER A 64 0.05 -9.90 11.30
N THR A 65 1.04 -10.19 10.46
CA THR A 65 2.46 -9.97 10.76
C THR A 65 2.76 -8.48 10.83
N LEU A 66 2.30 -7.71 9.84
CA LEU A 66 2.50 -6.27 9.79
C LEU A 66 1.75 -5.54 10.92
N ALA A 67 0.53 -5.97 11.24
CA ALA A 67 -0.22 -5.45 12.38
C ALA A 67 0.51 -5.71 13.70
N SER A 68 0.99 -6.94 13.91
CA SER A 68 1.73 -7.31 15.13
C SER A 68 3.07 -6.57 15.26
N ALA A 69 3.69 -6.21 14.13
CA ALA A 69 4.89 -5.38 14.09
C ALA A 69 4.62 -3.88 14.35
N GLY A 70 3.34 -3.48 14.47
CA GLY A 70 2.96 -2.09 14.75
C GLY A 70 3.14 -1.14 13.57
N VAL A 71 3.27 -1.66 12.34
CA VAL A 71 3.52 -0.82 11.15
C VAL A 71 2.23 -0.35 10.47
N LEU A 72 1.07 -0.92 10.83
CA LEU A 72 -0.22 -0.54 10.25
C LEU A 72 -0.98 0.42 11.16
N THR A 73 -1.54 1.46 10.54
CA THR A 73 -2.52 2.35 11.18
C THR A 73 -3.87 1.63 11.27
N THR A 74 -4.61 1.82 12.36
CA THR A 74 -5.94 1.21 12.52
C THR A 74 -6.99 1.92 11.66
N THR A 75 -8.06 1.22 11.28
CA THR A 75 -9.19 1.80 10.52
C THR A 75 -9.90 2.92 11.30
N ALA A 76 -9.96 2.80 12.63
CA ALA A 76 -10.48 3.85 13.51
C ALA A 76 -9.65 5.15 13.41
N GLN A 77 -8.33 5.06 13.26
CA GLN A 77 -7.46 6.22 13.09
C GLN A 77 -7.59 6.84 11.69
N THR A 78 -7.87 6.04 10.66
CA THR A 78 -8.05 6.54 9.29
C THR A 78 -9.48 7.02 9.02
N GLY A 79 -10.44 6.70 9.89
CA GLY A 79 -11.86 7.02 9.68
C GLY A 79 -12.51 6.20 8.56
N VAL A 80 -11.90 5.07 8.16
CA VAL A 80 -12.44 4.17 7.15
C VAL A 80 -13.39 3.20 7.84
N ASP A 81 -14.69 3.32 7.54
CA ASP A 81 -15.70 2.34 7.96
C ASP A 81 -15.52 1.03 7.18
N THR A 82 -15.68 -0.10 7.87
CA THR A 82 -15.58 -1.47 7.33
C THR A 82 -16.89 -2.22 7.41
#